data_AF-A0A1G5HWP3-F1
#
_entry.id   AF-A0A1G5HWP3-F1
#
_cell.length_a   1.000
_cell.length_b   1.000
_cell.length_c   1.000
_cell.angle_alpha   90.00
_cell.angle_beta   90.00
_cell.angle_gamma   90.00
#
_symmetry.space_group_name_H-M   'P 1'
#
loop_
_entity.id
_entity.type
_entity.pdbx_description
1 polymer ?
#
loop_
_entity_poly.entity_id
_entity_poly.type
_entity_poly.pdbx_seq_one_letter_code
_entity_poly.pdbx_strand_id
1 'polypeptide(L)' 'MNKKHKHNEGNSSGDKNKGTFIVKVEYCQNNTWQGKITWAEENKKVNFRSALEMVQLMNDALEQAQKDSKRKTQNSVS' A
#
# COMPACT_ATOMS: atom_id res chain seq x y z
N MET A 1 37.25 28.66 1.91
CA MET A 1 36.93 27.42 1.15
C MET A 1 36.09 26.54 2.06
N ASN A 2 34.77 26.69 2.05
CA ASN A 2 33.89 25.96 2.98
C ASN A 2 32.64 25.52 2.23
N LYS A 3 32.72 24.33 1.62
CA LYS A 3 31.58 23.61 1.06
C LYS A 3 30.65 23.24 2.22
N LYS A 4 29.59 24.02 2.44
CA LYS A 4 28.43 23.54 3.19
C LYS A 4 27.77 22.47 2.32
N HIS A 5 27.96 21.20 2.68
CA HIS A 5 27.15 20.11 2.15
C HIS A 5 25.72 20.33 2.64
N LYS A 6 24.91 20.92 1.76
CA LYS A 6 23.46 21.03 1.91
C LYS A 6 22.92 19.61 1.73
N HIS A 7 22.76 18.86 2.82
CA HIS A 7 21.93 17.67 2.79
C HIS A 7 20.51 18.14 2.46
N ASN A 8 20.10 17.81 1.25
CA ASN A 8 18.74 17.97 0.76
C ASN A 8 17.87 16.98 1.55
N GLU A 9 17.22 17.45 2.62
CA GLU A 9 16.08 16.76 3.21
C GLU A 9 14.99 16.68 2.14
N GLY A 10 15.00 15.56 1.43
CA GLY A 10 13.99 15.20 0.46
C GLY A 10 12.62 15.19 1.13
N ASN A 11 11.88 16.26 0.88
CA ASN A 11 10.45 16.45 1.07
C ASN A 11 9.64 15.13 1.22
N SER A 12 9.40 14.68 2.45
CA SER A 12 8.48 13.57 2.78
C SER A 12 7.05 14.07 2.99
N SER A 13 6.51 14.74 1.98
CA SER A 13 5.17 15.34 2.01
C SER A 13 4.38 14.82 0.82
N GLY A 14 3.57 13.76 0.98
CA GLY A 14 2.72 13.31 -0.13
C GLY A 14 1.75 12.14 0.05
N ASP A 15 2.12 11.02 0.68
CA ASP A 15 1.31 9.77 0.54
C ASP A 15 1.13 8.99 1.85
N LYS A 16 0.87 9.68 2.99
CA LYS A 16 0.74 9.00 4.30
C LYS A 16 -0.53 8.16 4.48
N ASN A 17 -1.40 8.06 3.46
CA ASN A 17 -2.68 7.34 3.59
C ASN A 17 -2.81 6.13 2.65
N LYS A 18 -1.85 5.94 1.73
CA LYS A 18 -1.91 4.84 0.77
C LYS A 18 -1.41 3.54 1.39
N GLY A 19 -2.33 2.65 1.76
CA GLY A 19 -2.00 1.34 2.36
C GLY A 19 -2.71 1.00 3.68
N THR A 20 -3.91 1.53 3.90
CA THR A 20 -4.72 1.14 5.08
C THR A 20 -5.54 -0.11 4.77
N PHE A 21 -5.31 -1.18 5.52
CA PHE A 21 -6.00 -2.46 5.37
C PHE A 21 -6.77 -2.85 6.62
N ILE A 22 -8.01 -3.29 6.46
CA ILE A 22 -8.82 -3.91 7.51
C ILE A 22 -8.83 -5.42 7.27
N VAL A 23 -8.35 -6.19 8.24
CA VAL A 23 -8.22 -7.64 8.14
C VAL A 23 -9.19 -8.30 9.12
N LYS A 24 -10.06 -9.14 8.58
CA LYS A 24 -10.94 -10.01 9.36
C LYS A 24 -10.45 -11.44 9.23
N VAL A 25 -9.87 -11.96 10.30
CA VAL A 25 -9.51 -13.38 10.41
C VAL A 25 -10.78 -14.15 10.76
N GLU A 26 -11.18 -15.09 9.90
CA GLU A 26 -12.39 -15.90 10.09
C GLU A 26 -12.03 -17.33 10.52
N TYR A 27 -10.89 -17.85 10.08
CA TYR A 27 -10.42 -19.20 10.40
C TYR A 27 -8.91 -19.26 10.60
N CYS A 28 -8.47 -20.25 11.39
CA CYS A 28 -7.08 -20.60 11.60
C CYS A 28 -6.88 -22.11 11.40
N GLN A 29 -7.10 -22.59 10.17
CA GLN A 29 -6.92 -24.00 9.82
C GLN A 29 -5.56 -24.22 9.16
N ASN A 30 -5.00 -25.44 9.26
CA ASN A 30 -3.72 -25.79 8.65
C ASN A 30 -2.56 -24.85 9.05
N ASN A 31 -2.57 -24.38 10.30
CA ASN A 31 -1.55 -23.49 10.85
C ASN A 31 -1.38 -22.18 10.06
N THR A 32 -2.43 -21.72 9.36
CA THR A 32 -2.42 -20.45 8.64
C THR A 32 -3.74 -19.70 8.83
N TRP A 33 -3.69 -18.38 8.68
CA TRP A 33 -4.88 -17.53 8.79
C TRP A 33 -5.66 -17.54 7.49
N GLN A 34 -6.99 -17.59 7.59
CA GLN A 34 -7.90 -17.38 6.47
C GLN A 34 -8.98 -16.37 6.85
N GLY A 35 -9.47 -15.64 5.86
CA GLY A 35 -10.48 -14.63 6.09
C GLY A 35 -10.60 -13.64 4.95
N LYS A 36 -10.80 -12.37 5.30
CA LYS A 36 -11.03 -11.28 4.35
C LYS A 36 -10.16 -10.08 4.67
N ILE A 37 -9.63 -9.48 3.62
CA ILE A 37 -8.92 -8.21 3.67
C ILE A 37 -9.73 -7.15 2.91
N THR A 38 -9.85 -5.96 3.49
CA THR A 38 -10.49 -4.79 2.89
C THR A 38 -9.46 -3.68 2.75
N TRP A 39 -9.24 -3.19 1.54
CA TRP A 39 -8.46 -1.97 1.31
C TRP A 39 -9.36 -0.76 1.53
N ALA A 40 -9.02 0.06 2.52
CA ALA A 40 -9.89 1.15 2.99
C ALA A 40 -10.12 2.23 1.92
N GLU A 41 -9.12 2.51 1.08
CA GLU A 41 -9.16 3.60 0.10
C GLU A 41 -9.93 3.23 -1.16
N GLU A 42 -9.81 1.98 -1.62
CA GLU A 42 -10.51 1.49 -2.83
C GLU A 42 -11.86 0.81 -2.50
N ASN A 43 -12.20 0.72 -1.20
CA ASN A 43 -13.32 -0.08 -0.68
C ASN A 43 -13.31 -1.54 -1.16
N LYS A 44 -12.15 -2.03 -1.61
CA LYS A 44 -12.01 -3.34 -2.23
C LYS A 44 -11.89 -4.42 -1.18
N LYS A 45 -12.74 -5.45 -1.27
CA LYS A 45 -12.79 -6.59 -0.35
C LYS A 45 -12.39 -7.86 -1.08
N VAL A 46 -11.43 -8.59 -0.52
CA VAL A 46 -10.92 -9.84 -1.10
C VAL A 46 -10.76 -10.88 -0.01
N ASN A 47 -11.12 -12.12 -0.31
CA ASN A 47 -10.89 -13.25 0.59
C ASN A 47 -9.45 -13.75 0.42
N PHE A 48 -8.81 -14.12 1.52
CA PHE A 48 -7.50 -14.79 1.51
C PHE A 48 -7.61 -16.20 2.10
N ARG A 49 -6.88 -17.15 1.52
CA ARG A 49 -6.85 -18.57 1.90
C ARG A 49 -5.61 -18.96 2.72
N SER A 50 -4.66 -18.05 2.87
CA SER A 50 -3.50 -18.21 3.75
C SER A 50 -2.90 -16.86 4.13
N ALA A 51 -2.06 -16.85 5.16
CA ALA A 51 -1.28 -15.67 5.53
C ALA A 51 -0.37 -15.18 4.39
N LEU A 52 0.18 -16.09 3.57
CA LEU A 52 1.00 -15.71 2.42
C LEU A 52 0.17 -15.00 1.34
N GLU A 53 -1.01 -15.55 1.03
CA GLU A 53 -1.93 -14.95 0.05
C GLU A 53 -2.39 -13.56 0.52
N MET A 54 -2.63 -13.38 1.82
CA MET A 54 -2.94 -12.08 2.41
C MET A 54 -1.82 -11.05 2.17
N VAL A 55 -0.55 -11.42 2.37
CA VAL A 55 0.60 -10.54 2.12
C VAL A 55 0.74 -10.20 0.64
N GLN A 56 0.52 -11.17 -0.25
CA GLN A 56 0.51 -10.94 -1.71
C GLN A 56 -0.56 -9.92 -2.11
N LEU A 57 -1.78 -10.03 -1.57
CA LEU A 57 -2.86 -9.08 -1.82
C LEU A 57 -2.52 -7.66 -1.34
N MET A 58 -1.83 -7.51 -0.19
CA MET A 58 -1.36 -6.22 0.28
C MET A 58 -0.30 -5.62 -0.65
N ASN A 59 0.67 -6.44 -1.08
CA ASN A 59 1.72 -6.00 -1.98
C ASN A 59 1.14 -5.51 -3.32
N ASP A 60 0.23 -6.30 -3.91
CA ASP A 60 -0.45 -5.93 -5.16
C ASP A 60 -1.23 -4.60 -5.02
N ALA A 61 -1.93 -4.41 -3.89
CA ALA A 61 -2.67 -3.18 -3.63
C ALA A 61 -1.74 -1.96 -3.50
N LEU A 62 -0.59 -2.11 -2.83
CA LEU A 62 0.40 -1.04 -2.71
C LEU A 62 1.05 -0.69 -4.06
N GLU A 63 1.39 -1.69 -4.88
CA GLU A 63 1.92 -1.48 -6.22
C GLU A 63 0.92 -0.75 -7.13
N GLN A 64 -0.36 -1.11 -7.03
CA GLN A 64 -1.44 -0.43 -7.73
C GLN A 64 -1.56 1.04 -7.28
N ALA A 65 -1.57 1.27 -5.96
CA ALA A 65 -1.67 2.61 -5.39
C ALA A 65 -0.54 3.55 -5.84
N GLN A 66 0.68 3.01 -6.02
CA GLN A 66 1.83 3.75 -6.54
C GLN A 66 1.70 4.08 -8.04
N LYS A 67 1.20 3.13 -8.84
CA LYS A 67 0.93 3.35 -10.28
C LYS A 67 -0.11 4.47 -10.47
N ASP A 68 -1.13 4.51 -9.62
CA ASP A 68 -2.19 5.52 -9.69
C ASP A 68 -1.70 6.91 -9.25
N SER A 69 -0.78 7.02 -8.27
CA SER A 69 -0.12 8.29 -7.96
C SER A 69 0.70 8.83 -9.13
N LYS A 70 1.43 7.98 -9.85
CA LYS A 70 2.26 8.41 -11.00
C LYS A 70 1.44 8.91 -12.20
N ARG A 71 0.27 8.32 -12.47
CA ARG A 71 -0.59 8.78 -13.59
C ARG A 71 -1.23 10.14 -13.32
N LYS A 72 -1.56 10.44 -12.06
CA LYS A 72 -2.22 11.72 -11.71
C LYS A 72 -1.30 12.93 -11.86
N THR A 73 0.01 12.75 -11.68
CA THR A 73 1.02 13.81 -11.84
C THR A 73 1.31 14.15 -13.31
N GLN A 74 1.08 13.23 -14.26
CA GLN A 74 1.35 13.49 -15.69
C GLN A 74 0.20 14.24 -16.41
N ASN A 75 -1.04 14.12 -15.93
CA ASN A 75 -2.20 14.76 -16.56
C ASN A 75 -2.50 16.21 -16.10
N SER A 76 -1.67 16.79 -15.23
CA SER A 76 -1.87 18.15 -14.70
C SER A 76 -0.91 19.21 -15.29
N VAL A 77 -0.09 18.86 -16.28
CA VAL A 77 0.94 19.75 -16.86
C VAL A 77 0.67 20.04 -18.34
N SER A 78 -0.60 20.13 -18.75
CA SER A 78 -0.98 20.56 -20.12
C SER A 78 -2.05 21.62 -20.08
#